data_AF-A0AAN9A8G1-F1
#
_entry.id   AF-A0AAN9A8G1-F1
#
_cell.length_a   1.000
_cell.length_b   1.000
_cell.length_c   1.000
_cell.angle_alpha   90.00
_cell.angle_beta   90.00
_cell.angle_gamma   90.00
#
_symmetry.space_group_name_H-M   'P 1'
#
loop_
_entity.id
_entity.type
_entity.pdbx_description
1 polymer ?
#
loop_
_entity_poly.entity_id
_entity_poly.type
_entity_poly.pdbx_seq_one_letter_code
_entity_poly.pdbx_strand_id
1 'polypeptide(L)'
;MSGTGILEQWNVLHMYFQLTNTEDRLLSSYFLYSEFSNRFTHLYFQFLDYALPLTAKFNITFQSSHSMIHCVVKDECQLYVQILSCFFKPCTLKGPISQVVKLDPKNQAYHLPANKIYGGIKLARFLETTASKRDLQSTTQMFEWLLQFLVELAIQLRQRSLLSNTILSDTCSFLDPQEIIRGSNMSVANITAKIPGIVTEEDEQKLDDE
;
A
#
# COMPACT_ATOMS: atom_id res chain seq x y z
N MET A 1 9.59 -10.67 -5.00
CA MET A 1 9.41 -11.01 -6.44
C MET A 1 8.80 -9.79 -7.11
N SER A 2 9.59 -9.06 -7.90
CA SER A 2 9.10 -7.88 -8.61
C SER A 2 8.19 -8.31 -9.76
N GLY A 3 7.06 -7.64 -9.96
CA GLY A 3 6.18 -7.85 -11.12
C GLY A 3 6.82 -7.49 -12.47
N THR A 4 8.12 -7.25 -12.50
CA THR A 4 8.89 -6.75 -13.65
C THR A 4 9.07 -7.80 -14.74
N GLY A 5 9.13 -9.10 -14.41
CA GLY A 5 9.42 -10.15 -15.40
C GLY A 5 8.40 -10.24 -16.54
N ILE A 6 7.10 -10.09 -16.24
CA ILE A 6 6.04 -10.13 -17.26
C ILE A 6 6.10 -8.88 -18.15
N LEU A 7 6.35 -7.71 -17.57
CA LEU A 7 6.46 -6.46 -18.33
C LEU A 7 7.73 -6.41 -19.19
N GLU A 8 8.85 -6.93 -18.68
CA GLU A 8 10.11 -7.04 -19.42
C GLU A 8 9.95 -7.96 -20.65
N GLN A 9 9.21 -9.05 -20.48
CA GLN A 9 8.96 -10.03 -21.54
C GLN A 9 7.68 -9.73 -22.34
N TRP A 10 7.03 -8.58 -22.13
CA TRP A 10 5.69 -8.31 -22.69
C TRP A 10 5.64 -8.51 -24.21
N ASN A 11 6.59 -7.93 -24.94
CA ASN A 11 6.66 -8.04 -26.40
C ASN A 11 6.96 -9.46 -26.87
N VAL A 12 7.83 -10.18 -26.15
CA VAL A 12 8.19 -11.57 -26.48
C VAL A 12 6.99 -12.49 -26.27
N LEU A 13 6.28 -12.31 -25.15
CA LEU A 13 5.06 -13.04 -24.83
C LEU A 13 3.95 -12.73 -25.84
N HIS A 14 3.77 -11.47 -26.22
CA HIS A 14 2.82 -11.07 -27.26
C HIS A 14 3.11 -11.78 -28.59
N MET A 15 4.36 -11.77 -29.05
CA MET A 15 4.78 -12.46 -30.28
C MET A 15 4.62 -13.98 -30.17
N TYR A 16 4.97 -14.57 -29.03
CA TYR A 16 4.81 -16.00 -28.78
C TYR A 16 3.34 -16.42 -28.84
N PHE A 17 2.44 -15.66 -28.19
CA PHE A 17 1.01 -15.94 -28.22
C PHE A 17 0.39 -15.69 -29.60
N GLN A 18 0.94 -14.74 -30.38
CA GLN A 18 0.53 -14.54 -31.77
C GLN A 18 0.87 -15.75 -32.64
N LEU A 19 2.09 -16.29 -32.51
CA LEU A 19 2.56 -17.45 -33.26
C LEU A 19 1.74 -18.70 -32.90
N THR A 20 1.65 -19.01 -31.62
CA THR A 20 0.89 -20.17 -31.11
C THR A 20 -0.61 -20.09 -31.41
N ASN A 21 -1.21 -18.90 -31.42
CA ASN A 21 -2.61 -18.74 -31.83
C ASN A 21 -2.81 -19.06 -33.32
N THR A 22 -1.79 -18.80 -34.14
CA THR A 22 -1.80 -19.07 -35.58
C THR A 22 -1.59 -20.56 -35.87
N GLU A 23 -0.72 -21.22 -35.09
CA GLU A 23 -0.30 -22.61 -35.27
C GLU A 23 -1.24 -23.62 -34.58
N ASP A 24 -1.48 -23.47 -33.28
CA ASP A 24 -2.17 -24.49 -32.46
C ASP A 24 -3.69 -24.28 -32.35
N ARG A 25 -4.19 -23.06 -32.66
CA ARG A 25 -5.62 -22.67 -32.59
C ARG A 25 -6.34 -23.05 -31.28
N LEU A 26 -5.60 -23.16 -30.18
CA LEU A 26 -6.17 -23.45 -28.86
C LEU A 26 -6.93 -22.22 -28.34
N LEU A 27 -8.07 -22.46 -27.68
CA LEU A 27 -8.89 -21.41 -27.07
C LEU A 27 -8.09 -20.58 -26.04
N SER A 28 -7.19 -21.23 -25.30
CA SER A 28 -6.30 -20.57 -24.35
C SER A 28 -5.29 -19.64 -25.03
N SER A 29 -4.76 -20.05 -26.19
CA SER A 29 -3.82 -19.24 -26.97
C SER A 29 -4.49 -17.98 -27.53
N TYR A 30 -5.73 -18.12 -28.01
CA TYR A 30 -6.53 -16.98 -28.46
C TYR A 30 -6.80 -16.01 -27.30
N PHE A 31 -7.22 -16.53 -26.14
CA PHE A 31 -7.47 -15.73 -24.96
C PHE A 31 -6.22 -14.94 -24.52
N LEU A 32 -5.08 -15.63 -24.34
CA LEU A 32 -3.84 -14.98 -23.92
C LEU A 32 -3.34 -13.96 -24.96
N TYR A 33 -3.43 -14.27 -26.26
CA TYR A 33 -3.10 -13.31 -27.30
C TYR A 33 -4.00 -12.07 -27.24
N SER A 34 -5.31 -12.25 -27.03
CA SER A 34 -6.26 -11.16 -26.91
C SER A 34 -5.98 -10.28 -25.68
N GLU A 35 -5.60 -10.88 -24.56
CA GLU A 35 -5.23 -10.16 -23.34
C GLU A 35 -3.91 -9.41 -23.46
N PHE A 36 -2.88 -10.00 -24.07
CA PHE A 36 -1.59 -9.31 -24.30
C PHE A 36 -1.69 -8.24 -25.40
N SER A 37 -2.66 -8.37 -26.31
CA SER A 37 -3.01 -7.32 -27.28
C SER A 37 -3.89 -6.23 -26.65
N ASN A 38 -4.51 -6.51 -25.50
CA ASN A 38 -5.34 -5.55 -24.79
C ASN A 38 -4.47 -4.54 -24.06
N ARG A 39 -4.63 -3.28 -24.47
CA ARG A 39 -3.93 -2.14 -23.91
C ARG A 39 -4.22 -1.90 -22.43
N PHE A 40 -5.43 -2.25 -21.96
CA PHE A 40 -5.82 -2.11 -20.56
C PHE A 40 -5.13 -3.14 -19.68
N THR A 41 -4.93 -4.35 -20.19
CA THR A 41 -4.19 -5.41 -19.48
C THR A 41 -2.74 -5.00 -19.28
N HIS A 42 -2.06 -4.50 -20.33
CA HIS A 42 -0.70 -3.96 -20.21
C HIS A 42 -0.60 -2.84 -19.16
N LEU A 43 -1.54 -1.90 -19.20
CA LEU A 43 -1.63 -0.81 -18.23
C LEU A 43 -1.82 -1.31 -16.79
N TYR A 44 -2.68 -2.30 -16.60
CA TYR A 44 -2.92 -2.89 -15.29
C TYR A 44 -1.64 -3.52 -14.72
N PHE A 45 -0.86 -4.24 -15.55
CA PHE A 45 0.45 -4.73 -15.14
C PHE A 45 1.43 -3.59 -14.79
N GLN A 46 1.43 -2.49 -15.54
CA GLN A 46 2.24 -1.30 -15.19
C GLN A 46 1.82 -0.69 -13.86
N PHE A 47 0.52 -0.68 -13.55
CA PHE A 47 0.03 -0.27 -12.25
C PHE A 47 0.46 -1.23 -11.13
N LEU A 48 0.39 -2.55 -11.36
CA LEU A 48 0.86 -3.53 -10.38
C LEU A 48 2.36 -3.40 -10.10
N ASP A 49 3.17 -3.11 -11.13
CA ASP A 49 4.60 -2.81 -10.98
C ASP A 49 4.85 -1.59 -10.09
N TYR A 50 3.93 -0.63 -10.04
CA TYR A 50 3.97 0.49 -9.10
C TYR A 50 3.43 0.12 -7.71
N ALA A 51 2.31 -0.59 -7.63
CA ALA A 51 1.59 -0.82 -6.38
C ALA A 51 2.22 -1.91 -5.50
N LEU A 52 2.75 -2.99 -6.10
CA LEU A 52 3.32 -4.12 -5.36
C LEU A 52 4.60 -3.75 -4.58
N PRO A 53 5.53 -2.93 -5.10
CA PRO A 53 6.67 -2.46 -4.32
C PRO A 53 6.28 -1.72 -3.03
N LEU A 54 5.12 -1.04 -2.99
CA LEU A 54 4.65 -0.34 -1.79
C LEU A 54 4.47 -1.31 -0.61
N THR A 55 3.84 -2.46 -0.86
CA THR A 55 3.61 -3.49 0.16
C THR A 55 4.86 -4.32 0.42
N ALA A 56 5.68 -4.58 -0.61
CA ALA A 56 6.94 -5.31 -0.46
C ALA A 56 7.90 -4.60 0.50
N LYS A 57 7.96 -3.26 0.44
CA LYS A 57 8.80 -2.45 1.32
C LYS A 57 8.44 -2.61 2.79
N PHE A 58 7.14 -2.63 3.09
CA PHE A 58 6.64 -2.89 4.45
C PHE A 58 6.89 -4.33 4.90
N ASN A 59 6.80 -5.29 3.97
CA ASN A 59 7.07 -6.69 4.28
C ASN A 59 8.53 -6.93 4.70
N ILE A 60 9.48 -6.12 4.23
CA ILE A 60 10.89 -6.19 4.65
C ILE A 60 11.02 -5.91 6.15
N THR A 61 10.24 -4.96 6.70
CA THR A 61 10.27 -4.63 8.13
C THR A 61 9.88 -5.85 8.98
N PHE A 62 8.96 -6.71 8.52
CA PHE A 62 8.61 -7.97 9.20
C PHE A 62 9.62 -9.10 8.99
N GLN A 63 10.42 -9.04 7.92
CA GLN A 63 11.45 -10.04 7.61
C GLN A 63 12.79 -9.74 8.28
N SER A 64 12.88 -8.64 9.04
CA SER A 64 14.06 -8.29 9.82
C SER A 64 14.38 -9.35 10.86
N SER A 65 15.66 -9.65 11.03
CA SER A 65 16.18 -10.51 12.11
C SER A 65 16.15 -9.83 13.49
N HIS A 66 15.87 -8.53 13.53
CA HIS A 66 15.80 -7.73 14.76
C HIS A 66 14.38 -7.23 15.03
N SER A 67 14.04 -7.03 16.31
CA SER A 67 12.74 -6.48 16.70
C SER A 67 12.61 -5.03 16.23
N MET A 68 11.78 -4.81 15.21
CA MET A 68 11.51 -3.50 14.62
C MET A 68 10.15 -2.93 15.04
N ILE A 69 9.57 -3.40 16.15
CA ILE A 69 8.19 -3.06 16.57
C ILE A 69 7.97 -1.53 16.61
N HIS A 70 8.96 -0.78 17.06
CA HIS A 70 8.97 0.69 17.10
C HIS A 70 8.90 1.35 15.71
N CYS A 71 9.46 0.72 14.68
CA CYS A 71 9.37 1.18 13.29
C CYS A 71 8.11 0.66 12.58
N VAL A 72 7.65 -0.56 12.90
CA VAL A 72 6.53 -1.20 12.17
C VAL A 72 5.29 -0.33 12.15
N VAL A 73 4.90 0.22 13.31
CA VAL A 73 3.70 1.08 13.41
C VAL A 73 3.84 2.34 12.54
N LYS A 74 5.04 2.95 12.55
CA LYS A 74 5.35 4.15 11.77
C LYS A 74 5.37 3.86 10.27
N ASP A 75 6.02 2.78 9.86
CA ASP A 75 6.09 2.32 8.47
C ASP A 75 4.70 1.96 7.94
N GLU A 76 3.87 1.33 8.78
CA GLU A 76 2.49 1.01 8.45
C GLU A 76 1.64 2.27 8.26
N CYS A 77 1.76 3.24 9.17
CA CYS A 77 1.11 4.54 9.05
C CYS A 77 1.46 5.22 7.72
N GLN A 78 2.76 5.26 7.40
CA GLN A 78 3.26 5.89 6.19
C GLN A 78 2.74 5.17 4.94
N LEU A 79 2.78 3.83 4.92
CA LEU A 79 2.23 3.04 3.83
C LEU A 79 0.73 3.29 3.64
N TYR A 80 -0.04 3.30 4.73
CA TYR A 80 -1.48 3.54 4.67
C TYR A 80 -1.81 4.92 4.10
N VAL A 81 -1.14 5.97 4.59
CA VAL A 81 -1.29 7.33 4.06
C VAL A 81 -0.85 7.41 2.60
N GLN A 82 0.25 6.75 2.24
CA GLN A 82 0.73 6.71 0.87
C GLN A 82 -0.29 6.07 -0.08
N ILE A 83 -0.93 4.97 0.32
CA ILE A 83 -1.98 4.32 -0.47
C ILE A 83 -3.22 5.21 -0.56
N LEU A 84 -3.69 5.77 0.56
CA LEU A 84 -4.81 6.70 0.54
C LEU A 84 -4.54 7.91 -0.36
N SER A 85 -3.32 8.46 -0.35
CA SER A 85 -2.94 9.62 -1.17
C SER A 85 -3.08 9.38 -2.68
N CYS A 86 -3.11 8.11 -3.11
CA CYS A 86 -3.30 7.76 -4.51
C CYS A 86 -4.74 8.04 -5.00
N PHE A 87 -5.73 8.03 -4.10
CA PHE A 87 -7.15 8.16 -4.48
C PHE A 87 -7.98 9.05 -3.57
N PHE A 88 -7.46 9.56 -2.45
CA PHE A 88 -8.13 10.52 -1.57
C PHE A 88 -7.79 11.97 -1.95
N LYS A 89 -8.73 12.87 -1.68
CA LYS A 89 -8.52 14.31 -1.79
C LYS A 89 -7.42 14.75 -0.81
N PRO A 90 -6.44 15.58 -1.21
CA PRO A 90 -5.37 16.02 -0.31
C PRO A 90 -5.86 16.72 0.96
N CYS A 91 -7.03 17.35 0.93
CA CYS A 91 -7.62 18.01 2.10
C CYS A 91 -8.13 17.05 3.17
N THR A 92 -8.49 15.81 2.84
CA THR A 92 -9.00 14.83 3.82
C THR A 92 -7.88 14.15 4.59
N LEU A 93 -6.66 14.19 4.07
CA LEU A 93 -5.45 13.64 4.69
C LEU A 93 -4.70 14.67 5.54
N LYS A 94 -5.20 15.91 5.64
CA LYS A 94 -4.62 16.95 6.51
C LYS A 94 -5.09 16.72 7.94
N GLY A 95 -4.20 16.20 8.79
CA GLY A 95 -4.51 16.00 10.20
C GLY A 95 -3.55 15.01 10.88
N PRO A 96 -3.74 14.76 12.18
CA PRO A 96 -3.01 13.73 12.88
C PRO A 96 -3.31 12.35 12.30
N ILE A 97 -2.30 11.47 12.27
CA ILE A 97 -2.41 10.13 11.68
C ILE A 97 -3.56 9.32 12.30
N SER A 98 -3.82 9.52 13.59
CA SER A 98 -4.90 8.85 14.34
C SER A 98 -6.31 9.15 13.81
N GLN A 99 -6.50 10.29 13.14
CA GLN A 99 -7.76 10.61 12.45
C GLN A 99 -7.79 9.99 11.05
N VAL A 100 -6.65 10.00 10.34
CA VAL A 100 -6.54 9.45 8.98
C VAL A 100 -6.79 7.94 8.96
N VAL A 101 -6.29 7.22 9.95
CA VAL A 101 -6.51 5.75 10.10
C VAL A 101 -7.99 5.40 10.29
N LYS A 102 -8.78 6.29 10.90
CA LYS A 102 -10.22 6.10 11.14
C LYS A 102 -11.08 6.41 9.92
N LEU A 103 -10.53 7.03 8.89
CA LEU A 103 -11.27 7.29 7.65
C LEU A 103 -11.67 5.98 7.00
N ASP A 104 -12.87 5.96 6.42
CA ASP A 104 -13.34 4.80 5.67
C ASP A 104 -12.85 4.86 4.20
N PRO A 105 -11.98 3.92 3.75
CA PRO A 105 -11.50 3.88 2.38
C PRO A 105 -12.62 3.77 1.34
N LYS A 106 -13.80 3.25 1.71
CA LYS A 106 -14.95 3.13 0.80
C LYS A 106 -15.73 4.42 0.62
N ASN A 107 -15.50 5.44 1.45
CA ASN A 107 -16.28 6.67 1.40
C ASN A 107 -15.92 7.51 0.15
N GLN A 108 -16.79 7.44 -0.85
CA GLN A 108 -16.66 8.14 -2.12
C GLN A 108 -16.60 9.67 -1.98
N ALA A 109 -17.11 10.25 -0.88
CA ALA A 109 -17.03 11.68 -0.64
C ALA A 109 -15.57 12.18 -0.56
N TYR A 110 -14.66 11.31 -0.13
CA TYR A 110 -13.24 11.60 0.00
C TYR A 110 -12.43 11.25 -1.25
N HIS A 111 -13.01 10.54 -2.21
CA HIS A 111 -12.31 10.07 -3.40
C HIS A 111 -12.04 11.20 -4.39
N LEU A 112 -10.90 11.08 -5.07
CA LEU A 112 -10.59 11.84 -6.26
C LEU A 112 -11.46 11.34 -7.43
N PRO A 113 -11.77 12.22 -8.40
CA PRO A 113 -12.38 11.76 -9.64
C PRO A 113 -11.45 10.77 -10.35
N ALA A 114 -12.02 9.81 -11.07
CA ALA A 114 -11.31 8.71 -11.74
C ALA A 114 -10.07 9.17 -12.52
N ASN A 115 -10.18 10.29 -13.24
CA ASN A 115 -9.11 10.88 -14.04
C ASN A 115 -7.94 11.52 -13.26
N LYS A 116 -8.01 11.56 -11.92
CA LYS A 116 -6.98 12.12 -11.04
C LYS A 116 -6.36 11.09 -10.09
N ILE A 117 -6.76 9.82 -10.20
CA ILE A 117 -6.16 8.75 -9.41
C ILE A 117 -4.69 8.58 -9.83
N TYR A 118 -3.80 8.51 -8.84
CA TYR A 118 -2.38 8.29 -9.07
C TYR A 118 -2.06 6.80 -9.00
N GLY A 119 -1.45 6.27 -10.06
CA GLY A 119 -1.02 4.87 -10.16
C GLY A 119 0.42 4.73 -10.66
N GLY A 120 1.24 5.76 -10.47
CA GLY A 120 2.65 5.79 -10.89
C GLY A 120 2.89 6.54 -12.21
N ILE A 121 4.17 6.87 -12.45
CA ILE A 121 4.59 7.70 -13.58
C ILE A 121 4.37 7.03 -14.95
N LYS A 122 4.45 5.69 -15.00
CA LYS A 122 4.21 4.91 -16.23
C LYS A 122 2.76 5.05 -16.67
N LEU A 123 1.82 4.90 -15.73
CA LEU A 123 0.39 5.11 -15.95
C LEU A 123 0.08 6.56 -16.35
N ALA A 124 0.67 7.54 -15.66
CA ALA A 124 0.47 8.95 -15.96
C ALA A 124 0.89 9.32 -17.40
N ARG A 125 2.10 8.92 -17.81
CA ARG A 125 2.61 9.14 -19.18
C ARG A 125 1.77 8.41 -20.24
N PHE A 126 1.28 7.22 -19.89
CA PHE A 126 0.42 6.46 -20.77
C PHE A 126 -0.90 7.20 -21.02
N LEU A 127 -1.50 7.76 -19.98
CA LEU A 127 -2.74 8.55 -20.09
C LEU A 127 -2.54 9.81 -20.93
N GLU A 128 -1.41 10.52 -20.77
CA GLU A 128 -1.06 11.68 -21.59
C GLU A 128 -0.96 11.33 -23.08
N THR A 129 -0.33 10.20 -23.40
CA THR A 129 -0.13 9.75 -24.80
C THR A 129 -1.44 9.29 -25.45
N THR A 130 -2.41 8.87 -24.65
CA THR A 130 -3.61 8.18 -25.14
C THR A 130 -4.92 8.95 -24.97
N ALA A 131 -4.85 10.18 -24.48
CA ALA A 131 -5.98 11.11 -24.30
C ALA A 131 -6.68 11.56 -25.60
N SER A 132 -6.36 10.98 -26.77
CA SER A 132 -7.11 11.17 -28.02
C SER A 132 -8.49 10.49 -27.97
N LYS A 133 -9.41 11.08 -27.20
CA LYS A 133 -10.89 11.17 -27.28
C LYS A 133 -11.76 9.96 -27.70
N ARG A 134 -11.22 8.83 -28.14
CA ARG A 134 -12.00 7.75 -28.78
C ARG A 134 -12.44 6.62 -27.85
N ASP A 135 -12.03 6.60 -26.59
CA ASP A 135 -12.23 5.42 -25.73
C ASP A 135 -12.59 5.76 -24.27
N LEU A 136 -13.44 6.78 -24.08
CA LEU A 136 -13.75 7.36 -22.77
C LEU A 136 -14.39 6.33 -21.80
N GLN A 137 -15.21 5.42 -22.32
CA GLN A 137 -15.88 4.38 -21.52
C GLN A 137 -14.88 3.34 -21.01
N SER A 138 -14.02 2.82 -21.89
CA SER A 138 -13.01 1.82 -21.53
C SER A 138 -11.96 2.39 -20.57
N THR A 139 -11.61 3.67 -20.69
CA THR A 139 -10.77 4.34 -19.68
C THR A 139 -11.46 4.46 -18.32
N THR A 140 -12.77 4.71 -18.27
CA THR A 140 -13.51 4.82 -17.00
C THR A 140 -13.51 3.49 -16.25
N GLN A 141 -13.82 2.39 -16.95
CA GLN A 141 -13.82 1.04 -16.38
C GLN A 141 -12.44 0.65 -15.83
N MET A 142 -11.37 1.03 -16.53
CA MET A 142 -10.01 0.80 -16.04
C MET A 142 -9.73 1.54 -14.73
N PHE A 143 -10.12 2.83 -14.63
CA PHE A 143 -9.95 3.57 -13.38
C PHE A 143 -10.77 3.01 -12.23
N GLU A 144 -11.95 2.45 -12.50
CA GLU A 144 -12.75 1.74 -11.50
C GLU A 144 -12.02 0.51 -10.97
N TRP A 145 -11.39 -0.29 -11.83
CA TRP A 145 -10.57 -1.43 -11.40
C TRP A 145 -9.36 -1.01 -10.58
N LEU A 146 -8.66 0.05 -11.00
CA LEU A 146 -7.52 0.60 -10.25
C LEU A 146 -7.96 1.12 -8.88
N LEU A 147 -9.07 1.85 -8.83
CA LEU A 147 -9.64 2.37 -7.59
C LEU A 147 -10.05 1.22 -6.67
N GLN A 148 -10.75 0.22 -7.19
CA GLN A 148 -11.18 -0.95 -6.43
C GLN A 148 -9.98 -1.67 -5.83
N PHE A 149 -8.90 -1.85 -6.60
CA PHE A 149 -7.67 -2.43 -6.07
C PHE A 149 -7.08 -1.60 -4.92
N LEU A 150 -6.95 -0.28 -5.08
CA LEU A 150 -6.40 0.60 -4.03
C LEU A 150 -7.28 0.63 -2.78
N VAL A 151 -8.60 0.64 -2.95
CA VAL A 151 -9.58 0.60 -1.85
C VAL A 151 -9.47 -0.73 -1.10
N GLU A 152 -9.48 -1.86 -1.80
CA GLU A 152 -9.33 -3.18 -1.18
C GLU A 152 -7.98 -3.34 -0.49
N LEU A 153 -6.90 -2.83 -1.09
CA LEU A 153 -5.58 -2.81 -0.47
C LEU A 153 -5.59 -2.01 0.84
N ALA A 154 -6.19 -0.82 0.85
CA ALA A 154 -6.31 0.00 2.05
C ALA A 154 -7.16 -0.69 3.13
N ILE A 155 -8.26 -1.36 2.76
CA ILE A 155 -9.11 -2.10 3.69
C ILE A 155 -8.34 -3.27 4.32
N GLN A 156 -7.62 -4.05 3.50
CA GLN A 156 -6.86 -5.20 3.98
C GLN A 156 -5.71 -4.76 4.90
N LEU A 157 -5.03 -3.66 4.58
CA LEU A 157 -4.04 -3.07 5.47
C LEU A 157 -4.67 -2.66 6.79
N ARG A 158 -5.79 -1.93 6.76
CA ARG A 158 -6.50 -1.50 7.97
C ARG A 158 -6.98 -2.68 8.82
N GLN A 159 -7.44 -3.78 8.22
CA GLN A 159 -7.89 -4.98 8.94
C GLN A 159 -6.76 -5.72 9.65
N ARG A 160 -5.59 -5.76 9.03
CA ARG A 160 -4.39 -6.43 9.58
C ARG A 160 -3.56 -5.50 10.45
N SER A 161 -4.12 -4.34 10.76
CA SER A 161 -3.34 -3.22 11.21
C SER A 161 -3.00 -3.27 12.68
N LEU A 162 -1.72 -3.09 12.99
CA LEU A 162 -1.27 -2.85 14.36
C LEU A 162 -1.73 -1.46 14.85
N LEU A 163 -2.19 -0.59 13.94
CA LEU A 163 -2.72 0.75 14.24
C LEU A 163 -4.03 0.72 15.03
N SER A 164 -4.75 -0.40 15.03
CA SER A 164 -5.91 -0.62 15.90
C SER A 164 -5.51 -0.90 17.35
N ASN A 165 -4.26 -1.28 17.57
CA ASN A 165 -3.74 -1.68 18.87
C ASN A 165 -3.17 -0.44 19.58
N THR A 166 -4.00 0.20 20.41
CA THR A 166 -3.67 1.43 21.17
C THR A 166 -2.40 1.29 22.01
N ILE A 167 -2.08 0.06 22.43
CA ILE A 167 -0.85 -0.23 23.16
C ILE A 167 0.36 -0.05 22.22
N LEU A 168 0.36 -0.63 21.02
CA LEU A 168 1.52 -0.52 20.12
C LEU A 168 1.66 0.90 19.53
N SER A 169 0.53 1.59 19.26
CA SER A 169 0.57 2.94 18.70
C SER A 169 1.16 3.99 19.63
N ASP A 170 0.77 3.95 20.90
CA ASP A 170 1.14 4.97 21.89
C ASP A 170 2.44 4.60 22.62
N THR A 171 2.76 3.31 22.67
CA THR A 171 3.76 2.77 23.58
C THR A 171 5.00 2.29 22.84
N CYS A 172 5.07 2.29 21.50
CA CYS A 172 6.30 1.91 20.80
C CYS A 172 7.09 3.10 20.23
N SER A 173 6.56 4.33 20.30
CA SER A 173 7.28 5.53 19.88
C SER A 173 8.49 5.84 20.76
N PHE A 174 8.42 5.56 22.06
CA PHE A 174 9.55 5.77 22.98
C PHE A 174 10.72 4.80 22.73
N LEU A 175 10.45 3.65 22.11
CA LEU A 175 11.46 2.67 21.75
C LEU A 175 12.25 3.09 20.49
N ASP A 176 11.87 4.18 19.81
CA ASP A 176 12.64 4.75 18.72
C ASP A 176 13.91 5.42 19.30
N PRO A 177 15.12 4.94 18.96
CA PRO A 177 16.37 5.51 19.46
C PRO A 177 16.47 7.03 19.23
N GLN A 178 15.84 7.55 18.17
CA GLN A 178 15.85 8.97 17.85
C GLN A 178 15.00 9.81 18.83
N GLU A 179 13.92 9.26 19.37
CA GLU A 179 13.06 9.95 20.35
C GLU A 179 13.68 9.91 21.76
N ILE A 180 14.39 8.83 22.09
CA ILE A 180 15.19 8.72 23.33
C ILE A 180 16.29 9.79 23.36
N ILE A 181 17.04 9.93 22.26
CA ILE A 181 18.11 10.94 22.15
C ILE A 181 17.56 12.38 22.25
N ARG A 182 16.30 12.60 21.89
CA ARG A 182 15.62 13.90 21.99
C ARG A 182 15.13 14.24 23.40
N GLY A 183 15.30 13.34 24.37
CA GLY A 183 14.94 13.57 25.77
C GLY A 183 13.45 13.45 26.05
N SER A 184 12.71 12.70 25.23
CA SER A 184 11.33 12.30 25.52
C SER A 184 11.33 11.23 26.63
N ASN A 185 11.57 11.65 27.87
CA ASN A 185 11.48 10.77 29.03
C ASN A 185 10.02 10.46 29.33
N MET A 186 9.51 9.34 28.83
CA MET A 186 8.29 8.74 29.36
C MET A 186 8.66 7.78 30.49
N SER A 187 8.10 8.00 31.68
CA SER A 187 8.21 7.05 32.79
C SER A 187 7.67 5.68 32.39
N VAL A 188 8.34 4.63 32.85
CA VAL A 188 7.99 3.23 32.58
C VAL A 188 6.62 2.87 33.17
N ALA A 189 6.18 3.62 34.19
CA ALA A 189 4.87 3.46 34.84
C ALA A 189 3.68 3.60 33.87
N ASN A 190 3.81 4.41 32.81
CA ASN A 190 2.74 4.57 31.80
C ASN A 190 2.53 3.30 30.96
N ILE A 191 3.54 2.42 30.92
CA ILE A 191 3.58 1.19 30.12
C ILE A 191 3.04 0.03 30.93
N THR A 192 3.52 -0.12 32.17
CA THR A 192 3.08 -1.18 33.08
C THR A 192 1.60 -1.04 33.44
N ALA A 193 1.10 0.19 33.55
CA ALA A 193 -0.35 0.45 33.67
C ALA A 193 -1.17 -0.03 32.46
N LYS A 194 -0.57 -0.09 31.26
CA LYS A 194 -1.24 -0.54 30.02
C LYS A 194 -1.14 -2.05 29.78
N ILE A 195 -0.20 -2.75 30.42
CA ILE A 195 -0.04 -4.19 30.29
C ILE A 195 0.00 -4.85 31.68
N PRO A 196 -1.16 -5.07 32.29
CA PRO A 196 -1.23 -5.64 33.64
C PRO A 196 -0.64 -7.05 33.67
N GLY A 197 0.29 -7.29 34.61
CA GLY A 197 0.90 -8.59 34.87
C GLY A 197 2.31 -8.81 34.33
N ILE A 198 2.94 -7.82 33.68
CA ILE A 198 4.36 -7.92 33.25
C ILE A 198 5.34 -7.54 34.36
N VAL A 199 4.98 -6.60 35.24
CA VAL A 199 5.85 -6.05 36.28
C VAL A 199 5.06 -5.95 37.59
N THR A 200 5.68 -6.32 38.71
CA THR A 200 5.17 -6.10 40.07
C THR A 200 5.51 -4.69 40.54
N GLU A 201 4.71 -4.07 41.43
CA GLU A 201 4.95 -2.70 41.92
C GLU A 201 6.37 -2.47 42.48
N GLU A 202 7.01 -3.51 43.03
CA GLU A 202 8.40 -3.46 43.52
C GLU A 202 9.47 -3.36 42.42
N ASP A 203 9.15 -3.83 41.20
CA ASP A 203 10.04 -3.81 40.05
C ASP A 203 9.86 -2.55 39.19
N GLU A 204 8.67 -1.90 39.26
CA GLU A 204 8.40 -0.64 38.56
C GLU A 204 9.33 0.49 39.00
N GLN A 205 9.54 0.63 40.32
CA GLN A 205 10.42 1.65 40.88
C GLN A 205 11.88 1.44 40.45
N LYS A 206 12.34 0.19 40.39
CA LYS A 206 13.71 -0.14 39.95
C LYS A 206 13.93 0.13 38.46
N LEU A 207 12.90 -0.07 37.63
CA LEU A 207 12.96 0.15 36.19
C LEU A 207 12.89 1.63 35.80
N ASP A 208 12.28 2.48 36.63
CA ASP A 208 12.21 3.93 36.39
C ASP A 208 13.49 4.67 36.84
N ASP A 209 14.26 4.06 37.75
CA ASP A 209 15.53 4.59 38.27
C ASP A 209 16.77 4.25 37.40
N GLU A 210 16.66 3.35 36.41
CA GLU A 210 17.71 2.97 35.43
C GLU A 210 17.71 3.85 34.16
#